data_AF-A0A2J8PT05-F1
#
_entry.id   AF-A0A2J8PT05-F1
#
_cell.length_a   1.000
_cell.length_b   1.000
_cell.length_c   1.000
_cell.angle_alpha   90.00
_cell.angle_beta   90.00
_cell.angle_gamma   90.00
#
_symmetry.space_group_name_H-M   'P 1'
#
loop_
_entity.id
_entity.type
_entity.pdbx_description
1 polymer ?
#
loop_
_entity_poly.entity_id
_entity_poly.type
_entity_poly.pdbx_seq_one_letter_code
_entity_poly.pdbx_strand_id
1 'polypeptide(L)'
;EFLKRFVEATRKWKVGIPSDPLVRSYVKRALAEGAQIWCGEGVDKLSLPARNQAGYFMLPTVITDIKDESCCMTEEIFGPVTCVVPFDSEEEVIERANNVKYGLAATVWSSNVGRVHRVAKKLQSGLVWTNCWL
;
A
#
# COMPACT_ATOMS: atom_id res chain seq x y z
N GLU A 1 12.38 -11.20 3.19
CA GLU A 1 11.82 -12.08 2.15
C GLU A 1 10.59 -11.51 1.46
N PHE A 2 9.48 -11.26 2.19
CA PHE A 2 8.24 -10.73 1.60
C PHE A 2 8.47 -9.48 0.73
N LEU A 3 9.09 -8.44 1.30
CA LEU A 3 9.31 -7.17 0.60
C LEU A 3 10.06 -7.35 -0.71
N LYS A 4 11.13 -8.16 -0.74
CA LYS A 4 11.91 -8.44 -1.95
C LYS A 4 11.01 -9.04 -3.04
N ARG A 5 10.29 -10.12 -2.72
CA ARG A 5 9.38 -10.80 -3.66
C ARG A 5 8.24 -9.89 -4.12
N PHE A 6 7.72 -9.06 -3.22
CA PHE A 6 6.65 -8.11 -3.50
C PHE A 6 7.14 -7.04 -4.49
N VAL A 7 8.29 -6.41 -4.24
CA VAL A 7 8.90 -5.42 -5.13
C VAL A 7 9.23 -6.03 -6.50
N GLU A 8 9.80 -7.23 -6.54
CA GLU A 8 10.08 -7.94 -7.79
C GLU A 8 8.81 -8.25 -8.59
N ALA A 9 7.70 -8.59 -7.92
CA ALA A 9 6.42 -8.80 -8.57
C ALA A 9 5.81 -7.49 -9.09
N THR A 10 5.85 -6.43 -8.28
CA THR A 10 5.34 -5.09 -8.64
C THR A 10 6.04 -4.53 -9.88
N ARG A 11 7.36 -4.72 -10.01
CA ARG A 11 8.14 -4.29 -11.20
C ARG A 11 7.72 -4.97 -12.50
N LYS A 12 7.06 -6.14 -12.45
CA LYS A 12 6.60 -6.87 -13.65
C LYS A 12 5.33 -6.26 -14.26
N TRP A 13 4.63 -5.38 -13.54
CA TRP A 13 3.39 -4.80 -14.00
C TRP A 13 3.64 -3.80 -15.13
N LYS A 14 2.86 -3.91 -16.20
CA LYS A 14 2.92 -2.97 -17.34
C LYS A 14 1.84 -1.91 -17.17
N VAL A 15 2.26 -0.65 -17.04
CA VAL A 15 1.36 0.49 -16.90
C VAL A 15 0.81 0.90 -18.27
N GLY A 16 -0.52 0.94 -18.37
CA GLY A 16 -1.31 1.29 -19.55
C GLY A 16 -2.41 2.30 -19.19
N ILE A 17 -3.32 2.62 -20.13
CA ILE A 17 -4.20 3.80 -20.15
C ILE A 17 -4.97 4.02 -18.80
N PRO A 18 -4.77 5.16 -18.10
CA PRO A 18 -5.49 5.52 -16.87
C PRO A 18 -6.06 6.95 -16.90
N SER A 19 -6.85 7.29 -15.87
CA SER A 19 -7.79 8.43 -15.85
C SER A 19 -7.66 9.43 -14.66
N ASP A 20 -6.54 9.54 -13.92
CA ASP A 20 -6.43 10.56 -12.84
C ASP A 20 -4.97 10.99 -12.45
N PRO A 21 -4.65 12.30 -12.30
CA PRO A 21 -3.33 12.84 -11.91
C PRO A 21 -2.97 12.96 -10.40
N LEU A 22 -3.91 12.82 -9.45
CA LEU A 22 -3.71 13.29 -8.05
C LEU A 22 -2.60 12.57 -7.25
N VAL A 23 -2.31 11.32 -7.60
CA VAL A 23 -1.56 10.34 -6.78
C VAL A 23 -0.09 10.71 -6.54
N ARG A 24 0.59 11.33 -7.51
CA ARG A 24 2.05 11.57 -7.46
C ARG A 24 2.49 12.48 -6.30
N SER A 25 1.57 13.31 -5.79
CA SER A 25 1.85 14.23 -4.68
C SER A 25 2.14 13.49 -3.37
N TYR A 26 1.46 12.36 -3.11
CA TYR A 26 1.66 11.54 -1.92
C TYR A 26 3.04 10.91 -1.86
N VAL A 27 3.57 10.44 -3.00
CA VAL A 27 4.93 9.85 -3.05
C VAL A 27 6.00 10.90 -2.70
N LYS A 28 5.82 12.15 -3.12
CA LYS A 28 6.71 13.24 -2.73
C LYS A 28 6.63 13.56 -1.23
N ARG A 29 5.42 13.54 -0.65
CA ARG A 29 5.23 13.74 0.81
C ARG A 29 5.88 12.62 1.61
N ALA A 30 5.71 11.36 1.20
CA ALA A 30 6.33 10.21 1.85
C ALA A 30 7.86 10.35 1.93
N LEU A 31 8.52 10.74 0.83
CA LEU A 31 9.96 11.00 0.81
C LEU A 31 10.36 12.13 1.78
N ALA A 32 9.57 13.22 1.83
CA ALA A 32 9.82 14.32 2.75
C ALA A 32 9.63 13.93 4.22
N GLU A 33 8.77 12.95 4.50
CA GLU A 33 8.51 12.39 5.82
C GLU A 33 9.51 11.28 6.22
N GLY A 34 10.49 10.99 5.35
CA GLY A 34 11.60 10.06 5.62
C GLY A 34 11.37 8.62 5.16
N ALA A 35 10.31 8.35 4.40
CA ALA A 35 10.02 7.03 3.88
C ALA A 35 11.01 6.59 2.79
N GLN A 36 11.18 5.29 2.63
CA GLN A 36 11.96 4.68 1.55
C GLN A 36 11.03 4.20 0.42
N ILE A 37 11.38 4.52 -0.82
CA ILE A 37 10.69 4.04 -2.03
C ILE A 37 11.53 2.93 -2.68
N TRP A 38 10.96 1.72 -2.82
CA TRP A 38 11.69 0.55 -3.36
C TRP A 38 11.55 0.35 -4.86
N CYS A 39 10.43 0.78 -5.43
CA CYS A 39 10.16 0.78 -6.87
C CYS A 39 9.05 1.76 -7.19
N GLY A 40 8.93 2.12 -8.47
CA GLY A 40 7.84 2.93 -8.98
C GLY A 40 8.18 4.40 -9.14
N GLU A 41 7.24 5.28 -8.79
CA GLU A 41 7.36 6.73 -9.00
C GLU A 41 8.56 7.31 -8.25
N GLY A 42 9.38 8.12 -8.93
CA GLY A 42 10.58 8.75 -8.35
C GLY A 42 11.83 7.87 -8.31
N VAL A 43 11.71 6.56 -8.55
CA VAL A 43 12.85 5.61 -8.57
C VAL A 43 13.04 5.01 -9.97
N ASP A 44 11.96 4.56 -10.59
CA ASP A 44 12.00 3.87 -11.88
C ASP A 44 11.54 4.80 -13.02
N LYS A 45 12.05 4.55 -14.24
CA LYS A 45 11.66 5.32 -15.41
C LYS A 45 10.38 4.76 -16.02
N LEU A 46 9.31 5.56 -15.98
CA LEU A 46 8.07 5.26 -16.69
C LEU A 46 8.29 5.36 -18.21
N SER A 47 8.14 4.23 -18.90
CA SER A 47 8.23 4.14 -20.36
C SER A 47 6.86 3.89 -20.96
N LEU A 48 6.37 4.85 -21.75
CA LEU A 48 5.03 4.80 -22.35
C LEU A 48 5.10 4.92 -23.88
N PRO A 49 4.17 4.28 -24.62
CA PRO A 49 3.99 4.56 -26.05
C PRO A 49 3.71 6.04 -26.31
N ALA A 50 4.08 6.56 -27.48
CA ALA A 50 3.94 7.98 -27.83
C ALA A 50 2.52 8.53 -27.58
N ARG A 51 1.48 7.78 -27.96
CA ARG A 51 0.06 8.15 -27.75
C ARG A 51 -0.35 8.32 -26.28
N ASN A 52 0.45 7.80 -25.34
CA ASN A 52 0.18 7.78 -23.91
C ASN A 52 1.03 8.82 -23.15
N GLN A 53 1.97 9.51 -23.80
CA GLN A 53 2.90 10.43 -23.11
C GLN A 53 2.19 11.62 -22.43
N ALA A 54 1.02 12.02 -22.93
CA ALA A 54 0.24 13.15 -22.40
C ALA A 54 -0.79 12.76 -21.33
N GLY A 55 -0.92 11.48 -20.94
CA GLY A 55 -1.89 11.08 -19.93
C GLY A 55 -1.32 11.01 -18.51
N TYR A 56 -2.19 10.71 -17.55
CA TYR A 56 -1.88 10.73 -16.12
C TYR A 56 -1.45 9.37 -15.58
N PHE A 57 -0.39 8.80 -16.16
CA PHE A 57 0.14 7.49 -15.78
C PHE A 57 1.02 7.60 -14.55
N MET A 58 1.09 6.54 -13.74
CA MET A 58 2.00 6.43 -12.61
C MET A 58 2.44 4.97 -12.43
N LEU A 59 3.68 4.75 -12.00
CA LEU A 59 4.17 3.41 -11.72
C LEU A 59 3.62 2.88 -10.38
N PRO A 60 3.33 1.57 -10.28
CA PRO A 60 3.12 0.90 -9.01
C PRO A 60 4.28 1.15 -8.05
N THR A 61 3.98 1.76 -6.91
CA THR A 61 4.97 2.30 -5.98
C THR A 61 4.87 1.60 -4.64
N VAL A 62 6.00 1.12 -4.11
CA VAL A 62 6.07 0.46 -2.80
C VAL A 62 6.89 1.33 -1.86
N ILE A 63 6.26 1.71 -0.74
CA ILE A 63 6.81 2.59 0.28
C ILE A 63 7.07 1.78 1.56
N THR A 64 8.22 1.98 2.20
CA THR A 64 8.58 1.39 3.50
C THR A 64 9.21 2.43 4.41
N ASP A 65 9.61 2.00 5.62
CA ASP A 65 10.30 2.85 6.61
C ASP A 65 9.55 4.16 6.87
N ILE A 66 8.23 4.04 6.90
CA ILE A 66 7.29 5.14 7.03
C ILE A 66 6.65 5.08 8.41
N LYS A 67 6.51 6.25 9.04
CA LYS A 67 5.90 6.39 10.37
C LYS A 67 4.39 6.26 10.27
N ASP A 68 3.76 5.73 11.32
CA ASP A 68 2.31 5.51 11.35
C ASP A 68 1.51 6.82 11.26
N GLU A 69 2.06 7.96 11.70
CA GLU A 69 1.42 9.27 11.60
C GLU A 69 1.56 9.94 10.22
N SER A 70 2.32 9.31 9.31
CA SER A 70 2.51 9.81 7.95
C SER A 70 1.18 9.97 7.21
N CYS A 71 1.12 10.91 6.28
CA CYS A 71 -0.05 11.05 5.41
C CYS A 71 -0.33 9.78 4.60
N CYS A 72 0.70 9.05 4.19
CA CYS A 72 0.53 7.83 3.41
C CYS A 72 0.02 6.63 4.25
N MET A 73 0.02 6.76 5.57
CA MET A 73 -0.56 5.78 6.49
C MET A 73 -1.95 6.18 6.96
N THR A 74 -2.26 7.49 7.03
CA THR A 74 -3.50 8.02 7.63
C THR A 74 -4.51 8.60 6.64
N GLU A 75 -4.09 8.93 5.41
CA GLU A 75 -4.92 9.47 4.34
C GLU A 75 -5.04 8.46 3.17
N GLU A 76 -6.17 8.50 2.47
CA GLU A 76 -6.39 7.67 1.29
C GLU A 76 -5.63 8.22 0.07
N ILE A 77 -4.67 7.45 -0.44
CA ILE A 77 -3.85 7.81 -1.62
C ILE A 77 -4.63 7.61 -2.94
N PHE A 78 -5.47 6.58 -2.99
CA PHE A 78 -6.33 6.24 -4.14
C PHE A 78 -5.61 6.03 -5.49
N GLY A 79 -4.35 5.58 -5.45
CA GLY A 79 -3.56 5.26 -6.63
C GLY A 79 -2.75 3.98 -6.47
N PRO A 80 -1.90 3.61 -7.44
CA PRO A 80 -1.12 2.38 -7.41
C PRO A 80 0.08 2.52 -6.45
N VAL A 81 -0.20 2.80 -5.18
CA VAL A 81 0.78 3.02 -4.12
C VAL A 81 0.38 2.18 -2.91
N THR A 82 1.34 1.50 -2.30
CA THR A 82 1.12 0.76 -1.05
C THR A 82 2.29 0.93 -0.09
N CYS A 83 1.96 0.99 1.20
CA CYS A 83 2.92 1.02 2.29
C CYS A 83 3.09 -0.40 2.86
N VAL A 84 4.34 -0.82 3.07
CA VAL A 84 4.66 -2.09 3.71
C VAL A 84 5.46 -1.81 4.97
N VAL A 85 4.88 -2.14 6.12
CA VAL A 85 5.51 -1.88 7.42
C VAL A 85 5.54 -3.18 8.24
N PRO A 86 6.69 -3.55 8.83
CA PRO A 86 6.77 -4.72 9.72
C PRO A 86 6.00 -4.47 11.02
N PHE A 87 5.65 -5.56 11.71
CA PHE A 87 5.06 -5.56 13.04
C PHE A 87 5.53 -6.82 13.77
N ASP A 88 5.53 -6.80 15.11
CA ASP A 88 6.07 -7.89 15.93
C ASP A 88 4.99 -8.64 16.72
N SER A 89 3.79 -8.07 16.90
CA SER A 89 2.70 -8.70 17.67
C SER A 89 1.31 -8.55 17.05
N GLU A 90 0.37 -9.42 17.44
CA GLU A 90 -1.04 -9.31 17.05
C GLU A 90 -1.66 -8.02 17.61
N GLU A 91 -1.33 -7.66 18.85
CA GLU A 91 -1.85 -6.49 19.54
C GLU A 91 -1.43 -5.19 18.85
N GLU A 92 -0.13 -5.05 18.55
CA GLU A 92 0.45 -3.88 17.87
C GLU A 92 -0.19 -3.69 16.49
N VAL A 93 -0.25 -4.73 15.65
CA VAL A 93 -0.77 -4.57 14.29
C VAL A 93 -2.27 -4.28 14.26
N ILE A 94 -3.02 -4.76 15.26
CA ILE A 94 -4.45 -4.45 15.41
C ILE A 94 -4.64 -2.98 15.78
N GLU A 95 -3.86 -2.47 16.74
CA GLU A 95 -3.90 -1.06 17.12
C GLU A 95 -3.57 -0.17 15.92
N ARG A 96 -2.50 -0.50 15.18
CA ARG A 96 -2.08 0.24 14.00
C ARG A 96 -3.11 0.19 12.87
N ALA A 97 -3.69 -0.98 12.60
CA ALA A 97 -4.73 -1.13 11.57
C ALA A 97 -6.01 -0.35 11.89
N ASN A 98 -6.31 -0.15 13.18
CA ASN A 98 -7.47 0.62 13.64
C ASN A 98 -7.17 2.12 13.80
N ASN A 99 -5.89 2.54 13.77
CA ASN A 99 -5.47 3.93 13.96
C ASN A 99 -5.64 4.79 12.70
N VAL A 100 -6.80 4.70 12.05
CA VAL A 100 -7.17 5.50 10.88
C VAL A 100 -8.64 5.89 10.98
N LYS A 101 -9.01 7.03 10.37
CA LYS A 101 -10.41 7.52 10.36
C LYS A 101 -11.37 6.73 9.46
N TYR A 102 -10.87 5.68 8.81
CA TYR A 102 -11.58 4.87 7.82
C TYR A 102 -11.85 3.47 8.36
N GLY A 103 -12.77 2.74 7.71
CA GLY A 103 -13.13 1.39 8.16
C GLY A 103 -13.84 0.55 7.09
N LEU A 104 -13.56 0.74 5.80
CA LEU A 104 -14.30 0.07 4.72
C LEU A 104 -14.03 -1.44 4.67
N ALA A 105 -12.78 -1.83 4.42
CA ALA A 105 -12.38 -3.23 4.31
C ALA A 105 -10.98 -3.46 4.89
N ALA A 106 -10.76 -4.67 5.43
CA ALA A 106 -9.47 -5.16 5.86
C ALA A 106 -9.28 -6.63 5.43
N THR A 107 -8.04 -7.13 5.47
CA THR A 107 -7.74 -8.53 5.13
C THR A 107 -6.69 -9.10 6.06
N VAL A 108 -6.93 -10.31 6.56
CA VAL A 108 -6.00 -11.07 7.39
C VAL A 108 -5.49 -12.27 6.62
N TRP A 109 -4.17 -12.36 6.48
CA TRP A 109 -3.49 -13.52 5.89
C TRP A 109 -2.76 -14.30 6.99
N SER A 110 -3.18 -15.53 7.26
CA SER A 110 -2.55 -16.41 8.25
C SER A 110 -3.02 -17.86 8.05
N SER A 111 -2.08 -18.81 8.17
CA SER A 111 -2.40 -20.24 8.23
C SER A 111 -2.95 -20.67 9.60
N ASN A 112 -2.73 -19.87 10.65
CA ASN A 112 -3.30 -20.10 11.97
C ASN A 112 -4.74 -19.55 12.01
N VAL A 113 -5.71 -20.46 11.99
CA VAL A 113 -7.16 -20.15 12.01
C VAL A 113 -7.57 -19.44 13.30
N GLY A 114 -6.98 -19.81 14.45
CA GLY A 114 -7.23 -19.12 15.71
C GLY A 114 -6.79 -17.66 15.69
N ARG A 115 -5.62 -17.37 15.09
CA ARG A 115 -5.14 -16.00 14.85
C ARG A 115 -6.07 -15.24 13.92
N VAL A 116 -6.49 -15.86 12.82
CA VAL A 116 -7.45 -15.25 11.87
C VAL A 116 -8.70 -14.77 12.62
N HIS A 117 -9.32 -15.63 13.43
CA HIS A 117 -10.52 -15.25 14.19
C HIS A 117 -10.26 -14.19 15.27
N ARG A 118 -9.12 -14.26 15.99
CA ARG A 118 -8.78 -13.26 17.03
C ARG A 118 -8.55 -11.88 16.44
N VAL A 119 -7.78 -11.81 15.35
CA VAL A 119 -7.45 -10.55 14.67
C VAL A 119 -8.70 -9.99 14.00
N ALA A 120 -9.40 -10.79 13.19
CA ALA A 120 -10.57 -10.31 12.44
C ALA A 120 -11.67 -9.72 13.33
N LYS A 121 -11.91 -10.28 14.52
CA LYS A 121 -12.89 -9.75 15.48
C LYS A 121 -12.51 -8.41 16.11
N LYS A 122 -11.23 -8.05 16.09
CA LYS A 122 -10.72 -6.83 16.71
C LYS A 122 -10.48 -5.70 15.70
N LEU A 123 -10.52 -5.99 14.40
CA LEU A 123 -10.40 -4.98 13.35
C LEU A 123 -11.71 -4.18 13.27
N GLN A 124 -11.59 -2.85 13.28
CA GLN A 124 -12.71 -1.91 13.21
C GLN A 124 -13.03 -1.59 11.74
N SER A 125 -13.45 -2.62 11.00
CA SER A 125 -13.81 -2.50 9.59
C SER A 125 -15.14 -3.20 9.29
N GLY A 126 -15.94 -2.64 8.37
CA GLY A 126 -17.23 -3.19 7.96
C GLY A 126 -17.11 -4.54 7.24
N LEU A 127 -15.96 -4.83 6.62
CA LEU A 127 -15.69 -6.09 5.93
C LEU A 127 -14.27 -6.58 6.23
N VAL A 128 -14.15 -7.81 6.72
CA VAL A 128 -12.85 -8.44 6.97
C VAL A 128 -12.74 -9.73 6.18
N TRP A 129 -11.85 -9.75 5.19
CA TRP A 129 -11.53 -10.94 4.41
C TRP A 129 -10.47 -11.78 5.11
N THR A 130 -10.53 -13.10 4.90
CA THR A 130 -9.58 -14.04 5.51
C THR A 130 -8.97 -14.92 4.43
N ASN A 131 -7.65 -14.83 4.26
CA ASN A 131 -6.89 -15.57 3.25
C ASN A 131 -7.41 -15.41 1.81
N CYS A 132 -8.05 -14.28 1.52
CA CYS A 132 -8.46 -13.87 0.20
C CYS A 132 -8.44 -12.34 0.10
N TRP A 133 -8.31 -11.86 -1.12
CA TRP A 133 -8.58 -10.47 -1.49
C TRP A 133 -9.51 -10.54 -2.70
N LEU A 134 -10.44 -9.58 -2.78
CA LEU A 134 -11.51 -9.49 -3.78
C LEU A 134 -11.11 -9.98 -5.18
#